data_AF-A0A5E6NIW2-F1
#
_entry.id   AF-A0A5E6NIW2-F1
#
_cell.length_a   1.000
_cell.length_b   1.000
_cell.length_c   1.000
_cell.angle_alpha   90.00
_cell.angle_beta   90.00
_cell.angle_gamma   90.00
#
_symmetry.space_group_name_H-M   'P 1'
#
loop_
_entity.id
_entity.type
_entity.pdbx_description
1 polymer ?
#
loop_
_entity_poly.entity_id
_entity_poly.type
_entity_poly.pdbx_seq_one_letter_code
_entity_poly.pdbx_strand_id
1 'polypeptide(L)'
;MFDAIIIFSVLSLILGLVLGYAAIKFKIDGNPLVDQIDALLPQTQCGQCDFAGCRPYAEAIAKGEAQSINAHLADKRVWML
;
A
#
# COMPACT_ATOMS: atom_id res chain seq x y z
N MET A 1 39.96 3.52 -29.29
CA MET A 1 40.34 3.73 -27.87
C MET A 1 39.22 4.40 -27.08
N PHE A 2 38.54 5.41 -27.65
CA PHE A 2 37.35 6.03 -27.04
C PHE A 2 36.07 5.19 -27.13
N ASP A 3 36.04 4.16 -27.97
CA ASP A 3 34.85 3.32 -28.19
C ASP A 3 34.33 2.69 -26.89
N ALA A 4 35.22 2.19 -26.05
CA ALA A 4 34.84 1.63 -24.75
C ALA A 4 34.17 2.70 -23.85
N ILE A 5 34.73 3.91 -23.82
CA ILE A 5 34.22 5.01 -22.99
C ILE A 5 32.81 5.40 -23.44
N ILE A 6 32.56 5.44 -24.75
CA ILE A 6 31.26 5.77 -25.33
C ILE A 6 30.24 4.68 -24.99
N ILE A 7 30.59 3.41 -25.17
CA ILE A 7 29.68 2.28 -24.91
C ILE A 7 29.25 2.24 -23.44
N PHE A 8 30.20 2.37 -22.50
CA PHE A 8 29.88 2.37 -21.08
C PHE A 8 29.04 3.59 -20.67
N SER A 9 29.36 4.79 -21.17
CA SER A 9 28.56 6.00 -20.88
C SER A 9 27.13 5.86 -21.37
N VAL A 10 26.93 5.41 -22.60
CA VAL A 10 25.59 5.27 -23.19
C VAL A 10 24.79 4.19 -22.45
N LEU A 11 25.41 3.05 -22.13
CA LEU A 11 24.76 1.97 -21.41
C LEU A 11 24.31 2.41 -20.00
N SER A 12 25.16 3.11 -19.26
CA SER A 12 24.81 3.65 -17.94
C SER A 12 23.66 4.65 -18.02
N LEU A 13 23.64 5.51 -19.04
CA LEU A 13 22.59 6.50 -19.24
C LEU A 13 21.25 5.82 -19.56
N ILE A 14 21.26 4.81 -20.44
CA ILE A 14 20.06 4.04 -20.80
C ILE A 14 19.52 3.30 -19.59
N LEU A 15 20.36 2.54 -18.88
CA LEU A 15 19.93 1.77 -17.72
C LEU A 15 19.41 2.66 -16.59
N GLY A 16 20.11 3.77 -16.31
CA GLY A 16 19.68 4.75 -15.33
C GLY A 16 18.33 5.37 -15.67
N LEU A 17 18.10 5.71 -16.95
CA LEU A 17 16.85 6.31 -17.41
C LEU A 17 15.69 5.30 -17.37
N VAL A 18 15.94 4.04 -17.73
CA VAL A 18 14.95 2.95 -17.65
C VAL A 18 14.56 2.65 -16.21
N LEU A 19 15.53 2.49 -15.30
CA LEU A 19 15.26 2.22 -13.88
C LEU A 19 14.60 3.42 -13.20
N GLY A 20 15.06 4.63 -13.51
CA GLY A 20 14.47 5.87 -13.00
C GLY A 20 13.01 6.04 -13.45
N TYR A 21 12.72 5.76 -14.73
CA TYR A 21 11.35 5.78 -15.25
C TYR A 21 10.46 4.73 -14.59
N ALA A 22 10.98 3.51 -14.39
CA ALA A 22 10.25 2.44 -13.70
C ALA A 22 9.91 2.83 -12.25
N ALA A 23 10.85 3.43 -11.51
CA ALA A 23 10.62 3.86 -10.13
C ALA A 23 9.50 4.90 -10.01
N ILE A 24 9.36 5.79 -11.00
CA ILE A 24 8.28 6.78 -11.04
C ILE A 24 6.95 6.13 -11.45
N LYS A 25 6.97 5.25 -12.44
CA LYS A 25 5.76 4.62 -12.98
C LYS A 25 5.13 3.61 -12.03
N PHE A 26 5.94 2.94 -11.20
CA PHE A 26 5.48 1.95 -10.22
C PHE A 26 5.40 2.49 -8.80
N LYS A 27 5.36 3.82 -8.64
CA LYS A 27 5.08 4.44 -7.35
C LYS A 27 3.64 4.09 -6.95
N ILE A 28 3.49 3.04 -6.14
CA ILE A 28 2.22 2.63 -5.56
C ILE A 28 1.94 3.60 -4.40
N ASP A 29 1.13 4.63 -4.64
CA ASP A 29 0.80 5.66 -3.65
C ASP A 29 -0.18 5.16 -2.56
N GLY A 30 -0.73 3.94 -2.73
CA GLY A 30 -1.59 3.28 -1.76
C GLY A 30 -1.12 1.87 -1.47
N ASN A 31 -1.11 1.47 -0.20
CA ASN A 31 -0.92 0.08 0.16
C ASN A 31 -2.14 -0.70 -0.40
N PRO A 32 -1.97 -1.61 -1.39
CA PRO A 32 -3.10 -2.30 -2.02
C PRO A 32 -3.91 -3.13 -1.01
N LEU A 33 -3.33 -3.43 0.15
CA LEU A 33 -3.98 -4.12 1.25
C LEU A 33 -5.00 -3.20 1.96
N VAL A 34 -4.69 -1.90 2.07
CA VAL A 34 -5.59 -0.89 2.66
C VAL A 34 -6.81 -0.69 1.77
N ASP A 35 -6.62 -0.55 0.46
CA ASP A 35 -7.74 -0.35 -0.46
C ASP A 35 -8.66 -1.58 -0.52
N GLN A 36 -8.11 -2.79 -0.40
CA GLN A 36 -8.90 -4.02 -0.27
C GLN A 36 -9.72 -4.07 1.02
N ILE A 37 -9.12 -3.70 2.15
CA ILE A 37 -9.81 -3.65 3.44
C ILE A 37 -10.90 -2.57 3.39
N ASP A 38 -10.58 -1.38 2.87
CA ASP A 38 -11.53 -0.27 2.73
C ASP A 38 -12.73 -0.69 1.86
N ALA A 39 -12.52 -1.44 0.77
CA ALA A 39 -13.60 -1.96 -0.07
C ALA A 39 -14.51 -3.00 0.62
N LEU A 40 -14.00 -3.72 1.63
CA LEU A 40 -14.78 -4.65 2.46
C LEU A 40 -15.58 -3.91 3.54
N LEU A 41 -15.18 -2.70 3.91
CA LEU A 41 -15.89 -1.92 4.91
C LEU A 41 -17.20 -1.34 4.34
N PRO A 42 -18.22 -1.16 5.18
CA PRO A 42 -19.53 -0.65 4.75
C PRO A 42 -19.51 0.81 4.26
N GLN A 43 -18.36 1.49 4.25
CA GLN A 43 -18.16 2.88 3.81
C GLN A 43 -19.16 3.90 4.42
N THR A 44 -19.82 3.53 5.51
CA THR A 44 -20.85 4.35 6.18
C THR A 44 -20.26 5.39 7.13
N GLN A 45 -18.93 5.41 7.31
CA GLN A 45 -18.23 6.34 8.20
C GLN A 45 -18.85 6.40 9.61
N CYS A 46 -19.24 5.24 10.15
CA CYS A 46 -20.03 5.14 11.39
C CYS A 46 -19.30 5.58 12.66
N GLY A 47 -17.98 5.82 12.60
CA GLY A 47 -17.19 6.35 13.71
C GLY A 47 -17.01 5.40 14.90
N GLN A 48 -17.39 4.12 14.79
CA GLN A 48 -17.37 3.17 15.91
C GLN A 48 -15.98 2.62 16.25
N CYS A 49 -14.99 2.80 15.36
CA CYS A 49 -13.69 2.16 15.47
C CYS A 49 -12.58 3.06 16.06
N ASP A 50 -12.94 4.23 16.62
CA ASP A 50 -12.00 5.24 17.18
C ASP A 50 -11.05 5.87 16.13
N PHE A 51 -11.40 5.77 14.84
CA PHE A 51 -10.66 6.41 13.74
C PHE A 51 -11.52 7.48 13.06
N ALA A 52 -10.85 8.50 12.51
CA ALA A 52 -11.47 9.60 11.76
C ALA A 52 -12.23 9.17 10.47
N GLY A 53 -12.20 7.88 10.09
CA GLY A 53 -12.95 7.31 8.97
C GLY A 53 -12.59 5.85 8.67
N CYS A 54 -13.24 5.23 7.68
CA CYS A 54 -12.98 3.85 7.25
C CYS A 54 -11.56 3.66 6.68
N ARG A 55 -11.03 4.66 5.95
CA ARG A 55 -9.65 4.63 5.39
C ARG A 55 -8.52 4.53 6.43
N PRO A 56 -8.42 5.43 7.43
CA PRO A 56 -7.39 5.32 8.47
C PRO A 56 -7.53 4.05 9.32
N TYR A 57 -8.75 3.53 9.47
CA TYR A 57 -8.96 2.22 10.08
C TYR A 57 -8.42 1.07 9.21
N ALA A 58 -8.64 1.10 7.90
CA ALA A 58 -8.06 0.14 6.96
C ALA A 58 -6.53 0.20 6.94
N GLU A 59 -5.94 1.39 7.07
CA GLU A 59 -4.49 1.58 7.24
C GLU A 59 -3.96 0.96 8.54
N ALA A 60 -4.66 1.15 9.65
CA ALA A 60 -4.30 0.55 10.93
C ALA A 60 -4.45 -0.98 10.92
N ILE A 61 -5.45 -1.53 10.21
CA ILE A 61 -5.59 -2.97 10.00
C ILE A 61 -4.42 -3.50 9.16
N ALA A 62 -4.08 -2.83 8.06
CA ALA A 62 -2.98 -3.24 7.19
C ALA A 62 -1.61 -3.18 7.89
N LYS A 63 -1.44 -2.29 8.86
CA LYS A 63 -0.24 -2.18 9.72
C LYS A 63 -0.21 -3.17 10.88
N GLY A 64 -1.30 -3.91 11.12
CA GLY A 64 -1.43 -4.81 12.28
C GLY A 64 -1.69 -4.08 13.61
N GLU A 65 -1.84 -2.76 13.59
CA GLU A 65 -2.12 -1.92 14.77
C GLU A 65 -3.59 -1.99 15.19
N ALA A 66 -4.51 -2.33 14.28
CA ALA A 66 -5.93 -2.48 14.63
C ALA A 66 -6.23 -3.74 15.47
N GLN A 67 -5.33 -4.74 15.51
CA GLN A 67 -5.48 -5.90 16.40
C GLN A 67 -5.33 -5.53 17.89
N SER A 68 -4.61 -4.46 18.22
CA SER A 68 -4.34 -4.08 19.62
C SER A 68 -5.36 -3.12 20.22
N ILE A 69 -6.23 -2.48 19.42
CA ILE A 69 -7.11 -1.41 19.91
C ILE A 69 -8.61 -1.71 19.89
N ASN A 70 -9.09 -2.77 19.22
CA ASN A 70 -10.51 -3.16 19.28
C ASN A 70 -10.76 -4.65 19.00
N ALA A 71 -10.42 -5.50 19.97
CA ALA A 71 -10.67 -6.94 19.93
C ALA A 71 -12.16 -7.33 20.08
N HIS A 72 -13.10 -6.39 20.18
CA HIS A 72 -14.51 -6.72 20.46
C HIS A 72 -15.32 -7.14 19.23
N LEU A 73 -14.87 -6.80 18.01
CA LEU A 73 -15.54 -7.16 16.76
C LEU A 73 -14.88 -8.34 16.01
N ALA A 74 -13.82 -8.92 16.59
CA ALA A 74 -13.23 -10.18 16.13
C ALA A 74 -13.94 -11.41 16.75
N ASP A 75 -15.22 -11.28 17.14
CA ASP A 75 -16.03 -12.43 17.53
C ASP A 75 -16.29 -13.27 16.28
N LYS A 76 -15.48 -14.32 16.15
CA LYS A 76 -15.56 -15.34 15.09
C LYS A 76 -16.91 -16.08 15.02
N ARG A 77 -17.96 -15.65 15.75
CA ARG A 77 -19.31 -16.22 15.68
C ARG A 77 -20.23 -15.62 14.61
N VAL A 78 -19.86 -14.50 13.97
CA VAL A 78 -20.68 -13.93 12.88
C VAL A 78 -20.43 -14.61 11.52
N TRP A 79 -19.29 -15.27 11.32
CA TRP A 79 -18.91 -15.89 10.03
C TRP A 79 -19.25 -17.39 9.92
N MET A 80 -19.92 -17.97 10.92
CA MET A 80 -20.18 -19.42 10.97
C MET A 80 -21.66 -19.77 11.21
N LEU A 81 -22.57 -18.83 10.90
CA LEU A 81 -24.02 -19.02 10.81
C LEU A 81 -24.51 -18.46 9.48
#